data_AF-A0A497L693-F1
#
_entry.id   AF-A0A497L693-F1
#
_cell.length_a   1.000
_cell.length_b   1.000
_cell.length_c   1.000
_cell.angle_alpha   90.00
_cell.angle_beta   90.00
_cell.angle_gamma   90.00
#
_symmetry.space_group_name_H-M   'P 1'
#
loop_
_entity.id
_entity.type
_entity.pdbx_description
1 polymer ?
#
loop_
_entity_poly.entity_id
_entity_poly.type
_entity_poly.pdbx_seq_one_letter_code
_entity_poly.pdbx_strand_id
1 'polypeptide(L)' 'MNMRIRRILTATVGVAQSVTALSTLIFACVLYFDLFNVQASLNISAQHLYFYVLTLLVFGFLSLTSGLFLVYEWLESR' A
#
# COMPACT_ATOMS: atom_id res chain seq x y z
N MET A 1 7.90 -13.63 23.59
CA MET A 1 8.61 -13.37 22.31
C MET A 1 9.89 -12.61 22.61
N ASN A 2 11.03 -12.99 22.03
CA ASN A 2 12.32 -12.35 22.30
C ASN A 2 12.33 -10.91 21.74
N MET A 3 12.87 -9.92 22.47
CA MET A 3 12.82 -8.50 22.07
C MET A 3 13.50 -8.24 20.71
N ARG A 4 14.55 -9.00 20.41
CA ARG A 4 15.26 -8.96 19.11
C ARG A 4 14.38 -9.45 17.95
N ILE A 5 13.57 -10.48 18.19
CA ILE A 5 12.63 -11.03 17.19
C ILE A 5 11.51 -10.04 16.92
N ARG A 6 10.97 -9.41 17.97
CA ARG A 6 9.93 -8.36 17.83
C ARG A 6 10.41 -7.22 16.94
N ARG A 7 11.64 -6.74 17.16
CA ARG A 7 12.24 -5.63 16.40
C ARG A 7 12.47 -5.96 14.93
N ILE A 8 12.90 -7.19 14.61
CA ILE A 8 13.05 -7.64 13.22
C ILE A 8 11.67 -7.72 12.54
N LEU A 9 10.67 -8.30 13.21
CA LEU A 9 9.30 -8.39 12.70
C LEU A 9 8.71 -7.01 12.41
N THR A 10 8.82 -6.05 13.34
CA THR A 10 8.33 -4.68 13.15
C THR A 10 8.93 -4.03 11.90
N ALA A 11 10.25 -4.17 11.70
CA ALA A 11 10.93 -3.65 10.52
C ALA A 11 10.45 -4.31 9.22
N THR A 12 10.38 -5.65 9.21
CA THR A 12 9.94 -6.40 8.02
C THR A 12 8.51 -6.05 7.65
N VAL A 13 7.60 -5.95 8.63
CA VAL A 13 6.20 -5.57 8.41
C VAL A 13 6.13 -4.13 7.91
N GLY A 14 6.84 -3.19 8.53
CA GLY A 14 6.83 -1.78 8.11
C GLY A 14 7.32 -1.58 6.68
N VAL A 15 8.40 -2.27 6.29
CA VAL A 15 8.92 -2.26 4.92
C VAL A 15 7.91 -2.88 3.95
N ALA A 16 7.39 -4.08 4.25
CA ALA A 16 6.42 -4.75 3.38
C ALA A 16 5.14 -3.92 3.20
N GLN A 17 4.67 -3.28 4.27
CA GLN A 17 3.49 -2.43 4.25
C GLN A 17 3.73 -1.16 3.42
N SER A 18 4.91 -0.54 3.54
CA SER A 18 5.31 0.62 2.72
C SER A 18 5.41 0.27 1.24
N VAL A 19 6.01 -0.87 0.89
CA VAL A 19 6.09 -1.36 -0.50
C VAL A 19 4.69 -1.61 -1.04
N THR A 20 3.85 -2.32 -0.28
CA THR A 20 2.46 -2.62 -0.67
C THR A 20 1.67 -1.33 -0.90
N ALA A 21 1.80 -0.35 0.00
CA ALA A 21 1.15 0.93 -0.12
C ALA A 21 1.54 1.67 -1.40
N LEU A 22 2.84 1.74 -1.69
CA LEU A 22 3.35 2.37 -2.90
C LEU A 22 2.82 1.65 -4.16
N SER A 23 2.88 0.32 -4.19
CA SER A 23 2.32 -0.48 -5.28
C SER A 23 0.82 -0.25 -5.47
N THR A 24 0.05 -0.16 -4.38
CA THR A 24 -1.39 0.13 -4.44
C THR A 24 -1.67 1.51 -5.01
N LEU A 25 -0.93 2.54 -4.58
CA LEU A 25 -1.10 3.91 -5.08
C LEU A 25 -0.74 4.01 -6.57
N ILE A 26 0.35 3.37 -6.99
CA ILE A 26 0.73 3.27 -8.41
C ILE A 26 -0.38 2.57 -9.19
N PHE A 27 -0.89 1.45 -8.68
CA PHE A 27 -1.96 0.71 -9.33
C PHE A 27 -3.25 1.53 -9.44
N ALA A 28 -3.59 2.34 -8.44
CA ALA A 28 -4.73 3.26 -8.50
C ALA A 28 -4.58 4.27 -9.66
N CYS A 29 -3.38 4.80 -9.88
CA CYS A 29 -3.09 5.69 -11.01
C CYS A 29 -3.20 4.96 -12.36
N VAL A 30 -2.60 3.77 -12.46
CA VAL A 30 -2.69 2.90 -13.66
C VAL A 30 -4.15 2.61 -14.00
N LEU A 31 -4.96 2.29 -12.99
CA LEU A 31 -6.38 2.02 -13.15
C LEU A 31 -7.16 3.27 -13.58
N TYR A 32 -6.91 4.41 -12.94
CA TYR A 32 -7.62 5.66 -13.24
C TYR A 32 -7.37 6.17 -14.66
N PHE A 33 -6.10 6.11 -15.12
CA PHE A 33 -5.71 6.54 -16.47
C PHE A 33 -5.87 5.45 -17.54
N ASP A 34 -6.40 4.28 -17.18
CA ASP A 34 -6.52 3.11 -18.04
C ASP A 34 -5.21 2.73 -18.76
N LEU A 35 -4.09 2.87 -18.05
CA LEU A 35 -2.78 2.52 -18.62
C LEU A 35 -2.76 1.02 -18.91
N PHE A 36 -2.25 0.65 -20.09
CA PHE A 36 -2.21 -0.73 -20.59
C PHE A 36 -3.59 -1.39 -20.76
N ASN A 37 -4.67 -0.60 -20.92
CA ASN A 37 -6.04 -1.12 -21.08
C ASN A 37 -6.47 -2.01 -19.90
N VAL A 38 -6.02 -1.66 -18.69
CA VAL A 38 -6.22 -2.45 -17.47
C VAL A 38 -7.69 -2.50 -17.07
N GLN A 39 -8.49 -1.46 -17.36
CA GLN A 39 -9.92 -1.46 -17.07
C GLN A 39 -10.63 -2.55 -17.86
N ALA A 40 -10.29 -2.72 -19.14
CA ALA A 40 -10.82 -3.80 -19.97
C ALA A 40 -10.32 -5.19 -19.52
N SER A 41 -9.02 -5.30 -19.19
CA SER A 41 -8.42 -6.55 -18.69
C SER A 41 -9.08 -7.07 -17.41
N LEU A 42 -9.47 -6.15 -16.52
CA LEU A 42 -10.16 -6.44 -15.27
C LEU A 42 -11.69 -6.39 -15.37
N ASN A 43 -12.23 -6.13 -16.57
CA ASN A 43 -13.66 -5.99 -16.84
C ASN A 43 -14.35 -5.00 -15.87
N ILE A 44 -13.71 -3.85 -15.61
CA ILE A 44 -14.22 -2.83 -14.71
C ILE A 44 -15.22 -1.95 -15.46
N SER A 45 -16.47 -1.94 -15.00
CA SER A 45 -17.47 -0.98 -15.46
C SER A 45 -17.12 0.43 -14.98
N ALA A 46 -17.32 1.43 -15.87
CA ALA A 46 -17.11 2.85 -15.57
C ALA A 46 -17.87 3.32 -14.32
N GLN A 47 -18.99 2.69 -13.98
CA GLN A 47 -19.79 3.01 -12.80
C GLN A 47 -19.03 2.72 -11.48
N HIS A 48 -18.16 1.73 -11.46
CA HIS A 48 -17.44 1.29 -10.26
C HIS A 48 -15.99 1.80 -10.20
N LEU A 49 -15.48 2.36 -11.31
CA LEU A 49 -14.11 2.83 -11.43
C LEU A 49 -13.73 3.78 -10.28
N TYR A 50 -14.53 4.82 -10.05
CA TYR A 50 -14.26 5.80 -9.00
C TYR A 50 -14.26 5.18 -7.60
N PHE A 51 -15.15 4.23 -7.34
CA PHE A 51 -15.20 3.53 -6.06
C PHE A 51 -13.93 2.69 -5.83
N TYR A 52 -13.48 1.96 -6.85
CA TYR A 52 -12.24 1.18 -6.75
C TYR A 52 -11.01 2.07 -6.58
N VAL A 53 -10.88 3.14 -7.36
CA VAL A 53 -9.77 4.10 -7.24
C VAL A 53 -9.76 4.75 -5.85
N LEU A 54 -10.92 5.20 -5.36
CA LEU A 54 -11.02 5.76 -4.01
C LEU A 54 -10.61 4.75 -2.93
N THR A 55 -11.08 3.51 -3.04
CA THR A 55 -10.74 2.43 -2.10
C THR A 55 -9.23 2.17 -2.09
N LEU A 56 -8.60 2.09 -3.27
CA LEU A 56 -7.16 1.89 -3.40
C LEU A 56 -6.37 3.09 -2.83
N LEU A 57 -6.82 4.31 -3.07
CA LEU A 57 -6.19 5.51 -2.50
C LEU A 57 -6.27 5.51 -0.96
N VAL A 58 -7.46 5.31 -0.40
CA VAL A 58 -7.66 5.27 1.06
C VAL A 58 -6.81 4.18 1.68
N PHE A 59 -6.87 2.96 1.15
CA PHE A 59 -6.05 1.85 1.63
C PHE A 59 -4.55 2.15 1.48
N GLY A 60 -4.13 2.67 0.33
CA GLY A 60 -2.73 3.02 0.05
C GLY A 60 -2.17 4.04 1.03
N PHE A 61 -2.90 5.13 1.30
CA PHE A 61 -2.45 6.16 2.25
C PHE A 61 -2.42 5.66 3.70
N LEU A 62 -3.43 4.90 4.13
CA LEU A 62 -3.46 4.30 5.47
C LEU A 62 -2.32 3.28 5.65
N SER A 63 -2.07 2.47 4.62
CA SER A 63 -0.97 1.50 4.62
C SER A 63 0.39 2.20 4.62
N LEU A 64 0.56 3.28 3.84
CA LEU A 64 1.81 4.03 3.78
C LEU A 64 2.15 4.68 5.12
N THR A 65 1.17 5.35 5.73
CA THR A 65 1.35 6.02 7.04
C THR A 65 1.68 5.01 8.14
N SER A 66 1.00 3.87 8.19
CA SER A 66 1.31 2.77 9.11
C SER A 66 2.70 2.18 8.87
N GLY A 67 3.05 1.93 7.60
CA GLY A 67 4.36 1.38 7.23
C GLY A 67 5.50 2.31 7.63
N LEU A 68 5.36 3.61 7.38
CA LEU A 68 6.34 4.63 7.78
C LEU A 68 6.48 4.71 9.30
N PHE A 69 5.38 4.63 10.05
CA PHE A 69 5.42 4.64 11.51
C PHE A 69 6.21 3.45 12.07
N LEU A 70 5.99 2.24 11.54
CA LEU A 70 6.73 1.03 11.94
C LEU A 70 8.23 1.10 11.60
N VAL A 71 8.58 1.65 10.43
CA VAL A 71 9.97 1.86 10.04
C VAL A 71 10.64 2.89 10.94
N TYR A 72 9.93 3.97 11.29
CA TYR A 72 10.42 5.00 12.20
C TYR A 72 10.66 4.46 13.61
N GLU A 73 9.71 3.68 14.17
CA GLU A 73 9.87 3.01 15.47
C GLU A 73 11.12 2.10 15.47
N TRP A 74 11.37 1.39 14.37
CA TRP A 74 12.57 0.56 14.25
C TRP A 74 13.87 1.38 14.18
N LEU A 75 13.86 2.52 13.48
CA LEU A 75 15.00 3.43 13.37
C LEU A 75 15.34 4.07 14.72
N GLU A 76 14.34 4.51 15.48
CA GLU A 76 14.54 5.13 16.80
C GLU A 76 14.90 4.11 17.87
N SER A 77 14.43 2.87 17.75
CA SER A 77 14.85 1.76 18.62
C SER A 77 16.27 1.24 18.30
N ARG A 78 16.98 1.83 17.32
CA ARG A 78 18.28 1.35 16.86
C ARG A 78 19.44 1.78 17.74
#